data_AF-A0A6V7K8A0-F1
#
_entry.id   AF-A0A6V7K8A0-F1
#
_cell.length_a   1.000
_cell.length_b   1.000
_cell.length_c   1.000
_cell.angle_alpha   90.00
_cell.angle_beta   90.00
_cell.angle_gamma   90.00
#
_symmetry.space_group_name_H-M   'P 1'
#
loop_
_entity.id
_entity.type
_entity.pdbx_description
1 polymer ?
#
loop_
_entity_poly.entity_id
_entity_poly.type
_entity_poly.pdbx_seq_one_letter_code
_entity_poly.pdbx_strand_id
1 'polypeptide(L)'
;YRSPVSKHFLQAGQELGYQSIDINGVQQTGFTYSYGTLRDGLRCSTAKAFLRPASRRQNLHILSHAMVEQILIGETSKTAYGVKFRRRRKTYTIYADREVILSAGAIQSPQLLMLSGIGPKENLQQVGIRVIENLQGVGQNLQDHVAIGGMSYLIDPPESDDSPYGFAFILPKIITLASIKQFLLDRSGPFYLVPQCESMAFINT
;
A
#
# COMPACT_ATOMS: atom_id res chain seq x y z
N TYR A 1 16.36 12.10 -6.30
CA TYR A 1 16.47 12.51 -7.71
C TYR A 1 15.06 12.72 -8.25
N ARG A 2 14.85 13.72 -9.12
CA ARG A 2 13.59 13.95 -9.84
C ARG A 2 13.94 14.15 -11.31
N SER A 3 13.13 13.62 -12.21
CA SER A 3 13.31 13.88 -13.63
C SER A 3 12.95 15.33 -13.98
N PRO A 4 13.57 15.91 -15.02
CA PRO A 4 13.26 17.26 -15.50
C PRO A 4 11.78 17.49 -15.84
N VAL A 5 11.09 16.48 -16.38
CA VAL A 5 9.67 16.59 -16.77
C VAL A 5 8.75 16.94 -15.59
N SER A 6 9.11 16.52 -14.37
CA SER A 6 8.31 16.79 -13.17
C SER A 6 8.15 18.30 -12.90
N LYS A 7 9.18 19.10 -13.16
CA LYS A 7 9.10 20.56 -13.00
C LYS A 7 8.12 21.16 -14.02
N HIS A 8 8.12 20.66 -15.24
CA HIS A 8 7.26 21.14 -16.31
C HIS A 8 5.78 20.85 -16.02
N PHE A 9 5.46 19.70 -15.39
CA PHE A 9 4.10 19.43 -14.94
C PHE A 9 3.58 20.44 -13.90
N LEU A 10 4.42 20.86 -12.95
CA LEU A 10 4.03 21.88 -11.97
C LEU A 10 3.86 23.25 -12.62
N GLN A 11 4.73 23.61 -13.57
CA GLN A 11 4.61 24.85 -14.34
C GLN A 11 3.34 24.89 -15.20
N ALA A 12 3.02 23.80 -15.90
CA ALA A 12 1.77 23.68 -16.64
C ALA A 12 0.54 23.83 -15.72
N GLY A 13 0.60 23.31 -14.49
CA GLY A 13 -0.44 23.55 -13.48
C GLY A 13 -0.62 25.04 -13.16
N GLN A 14 0.48 25.79 -13.04
CA GLN A 14 0.45 27.24 -12.81
C GLN A 14 -0.13 28.02 -14.00
N GLU A 15 0.21 27.62 -15.23
CA GLU A 15 -0.36 28.19 -16.45
C GLU A 15 -1.88 27.95 -16.54
N LEU A 16 -2.37 26.84 -15.98
CA LEU A 16 -3.79 26.55 -15.83
C LEU A 16 -4.45 27.28 -14.65
N GLY A 17 -3.71 28.12 -13.91
CA GLY A 17 -4.21 28.88 -12.77
C GLY A 17 -4.20 28.15 -11.43
N TYR A 18 -3.62 26.94 -11.37
CA TYR A 18 -3.49 26.20 -10.12
C TYR A 18 -2.18 26.54 -9.39
N GLN A 19 -2.24 26.57 -8.06
CA GLN A 19 -1.05 26.77 -7.24
C GLN A 19 -0.29 25.46 -7.04
N SER A 20 1.03 25.58 -6.82
CA SER A 20 1.78 24.47 -6.25
C SER A 20 1.63 24.49 -4.73
N ILE A 21 1.19 23.38 -4.15
CA ILE A 21 0.74 23.30 -2.75
C ILE A 21 1.34 22.10 -2.02
N ASP A 22 1.26 22.12 -0.69
CA ASP A 22 1.36 20.90 0.11
C ASP A 22 -0.01 20.23 0.18
N ILE A 23 -0.15 19.06 -0.45
CA ILE A 23 -1.40 18.28 -0.48
C ILE A 23 -1.84 17.76 0.90
N ASN A 24 -0.95 17.73 1.89
CA ASN A 24 -1.29 17.40 3.28
C ASN A 24 -1.59 18.66 4.12
N GLY A 25 -1.52 19.83 3.49
CA GLY A 25 -1.85 21.11 4.11
C GLY A 25 -3.36 21.38 4.14
N VAL A 26 -3.71 22.60 4.55
CA VAL A 26 -5.10 23.06 4.70
C VAL A 26 -5.85 23.06 3.37
N GLN A 27 -5.16 23.39 2.26
CA GLN A 27 -5.72 23.41 0.92
C GLN A 27 -5.17 22.23 0.12
N GLN A 28 -6.06 21.43 -0.47
CA GLN A 28 -5.67 20.25 -1.24
C GLN A 28 -5.75 20.45 -2.76
N THR A 29 -6.53 21.42 -3.24
CA THR A 29 -6.65 21.70 -4.67
C THR A 29 -5.39 22.40 -5.19
N GLY A 30 -4.69 21.75 -6.11
CA GLY A 30 -3.46 22.25 -6.72
C GLY A 30 -2.51 21.12 -7.14
N PHE A 31 -1.30 21.50 -7.55
CA PHE A 31 -0.27 20.60 -8.07
C PHE A 31 0.87 20.42 -7.05
N THR A 32 1.47 19.24 -7.01
CA THR A 32 2.63 18.95 -6.17
C THR A 32 3.54 17.91 -6.80
N TYR A 33 4.79 17.87 -6.33
CA TYR A 33 5.58 16.64 -6.47
C TYR A 33 4.96 15.52 -5.63
N SER A 34 5.05 14.30 -6.14
CA SER A 34 4.53 13.14 -5.45
C SER A 34 5.34 12.81 -4.20
N TYR A 35 4.63 12.51 -3.12
CA TYR A 35 5.21 12.04 -1.88
C TYR A 35 5.18 10.51 -1.81
N GLY A 36 6.10 9.96 -1.01
CA GLY A 36 6.09 8.55 -0.66
C GLY A 36 6.45 8.37 0.81
N THR A 37 6.02 7.26 1.39
CA THR A 37 6.49 6.84 2.71
C THR A 37 7.92 6.34 2.59
N LEU A 38 8.88 7.24 2.77
CA LEU A 38 10.31 7.00 2.56
C LEU A 38 11.09 7.19 3.87
N ARG A 39 12.17 6.42 4.04
CA ARG A 39 13.19 6.62 5.07
C ARG A 39 14.55 6.47 4.42
N ASP A 40 15.36 7.51 4.53
CA ASP A 40 16.63 7.64 3.82
C ASP A 40 16.45 7.47 2.30
N GLY A 41 15.38 8.05 1.75
CA GLY A 41 15.04 7.98 0.33
C GLY A 41 14.56 6.60 -0.18
N LEU A 42 14.53 5.57 0.66
CA LEU A 42 14.06 4.23 0.31
C LEU A 42 12.66 3.97 0.83
N ARG A 43 11.91 3.09 0.15
CA ARG A 43 10.60 2.62 0.60
C ARG A 43 10.63 2.23 2.09
N CYS A 44 9.73 2.83 2.87
CA CYS A 44 9.54 2.55 4.28
C CYS A 44 8.17 1.92 4.51
N SER A 45 8.08 0.60 4.41
CA SER A 45 6.86 -0.13 4.75
C SER A 45 6.57 -0.10 6.25
N THR A 46 5.34 -0.41 6.64
CA THR A 46 4.94 -0.59 8.05
C THR A 46 5.83 -1.62 8.77
N ALA A 47 6.20 -2.71 8.09
CA ALA A 47 7.14 -3.69 8.63
C ALA A 47 8.53 -3.09 8.90
N LYS A 48 9.07 -2.27 7.98
CA LYS A 48 10.36 -1.58 8.19
C LYS A 48 10.27 -0.54 9.31
N ALA A 49 9.15 0.17 9.39
CA ALA A 49 8.94 1.24 10.37
C ALA A 49 8.74 0.72 11.79
N PHE A 50 7.91 -0.31 11.96
CA PHE A 50 7.41 -0.75 13.27
C PHE A 50 7.90 -2.15 13.67
N LEU A 51 7.81 -3.14 12.78
CA LEU A 51 8.12 -4.53 13.13
C LEU A 51 9.63 -4.80 13.22
N ARG A 52 10.43 -4.32 12.27
CA ARG A 52 11.89 -4.56 12.26
C ARG A 52 12.57 -4.04 13.53
N PRO A 53 12.34 -2.78 13.97
CA PRO A 53 12.94 -2.28 15.21
C PRO A 53 12.47 -3.04 16.46
N ALA A 54 11.23 -3.53 16.47
CA ALA A 54 10.67 -4.27 17.60
C ALA A 54 10.98 -5.77 17.59
N SER A 55 11.56 -6.31 16.51
CA SER A 55 11.68 -7.76 16.28
C SER A 55 12.51 -8.53 17.30
N ARG A 56 13.36 -7.84 18.07
CA ARG A 56 14.19 -8.43 19.14
C ARG A 56 13.49 -8.51 20.50
N ARG A 57 12.30 -7.94 20.65
CA ARG A 57 11.55 -7.99 21.90
C ARG A 57 11.06 -9.41 22.14
N GLN A 58 11.33 -9.96 23.31
CA GLN A 58 11.00 -11.35 23.64
C GLN A 58 9.49 -11.62 23.68
N ASN A 59 8.68 -10.58 23.89
CA ASN A 59 7.21 -10.66 23.92
C ASN A 59 6.54 -10.40 22.55
N LEU A 60 7.32 -10.34 21.45
CA LEU A 60 6.79 -10.21 20.10
C LEU A 60 7.21 -11.41 19.25
N HIS A 61 6.23 -12.20 18.83
CA HIS A 61 6.45 -13.34 17.95
C HIS A 61 5.91 -13.02 16.55
N ILE A 62 6.76 -13.11 15.53
CA ILE A 62 6.38 -12.86 14.13
C ILE A 62 6.42 -14.17 13.37
N LEU A 63 5.26 -14.60 12.88
CA LEU A 63 5.12 -15.82 12.11
C LEU A 63 4.78 -15.50 10.65
N SER A 64 5.74 -15.70 9.75
CA SER A 64 5.55 -15.53 8.31
C SER A 64 5.12 -16.84 7.62
N HIS A 65 4.53 -16.69 6.42
CA HIS A 65 4.03 -17.79 5.60
C HIS A 65 2.99 -18.66 6.34
N ALA A 66 2.16 -18.01 7.16
CA ALA A 66 1.09 -18.60 7.94
C ALA A 66 -0.23 -17.96 7.50
N MET A 67 -1.02 -18.69 6.71
CA MET A 67 -2.30 -18.19 6.21
C MET A 67 -3.40 -18.56 7.20
N VAL A 68 -4.02 -17.57 7.83
CA VAL A 68 -5.17 -17.81 8.71
C VAL A 68 -6.37 -18.24 7.88
N GLU A 69 -7.03 -19.31 8.30
CA GLU A 69 -8.16 -19.91 7.57
C GLU A 69 -9.46 -19.78 8.36
N GLN A 70 -9.39 -19.62 9.69
CA GLN A 70 -10.55 -19.48 10.57
C GLN A 70 -10.18 -18.76 11.87
N ILE A 71 -11.05 -17.89 12.36
CA ILE A 71 -11.05 -17.35 13.72
C ILE A 71 -11.89 -18.28 14.59
N LEU A 72 -11.38 -18.64 15.75
CA LEU A 72 -12.07 -19.51 16.70
C LEU A 72 -12.90 -18.66 17.65
N ILE A 73 -14.22 -18.87 17.64
CA ILE A 73 -15.19 -18.03 18.35
C ILE A 73 -16.14 -18.92 19.14
N GLY A 74 -16.36 -18.57 20.42
CA GLY A 74 -17.31 -19.28 21.27
C GLY A 74 -18.75 -19.03 20.82
N GLU A 75 -19.52 -20.09 20.62
CA GLU A 75 -20.87 -19.97 20.02
C GLU A 75 -21.85 -19.22 20.91
N THR A 76 -21.78 -19.45 22.22
CA THR A 76 -22.63 -18.77 23.21
C THR A 76 -22.00 -17.47 23.68
N SER A 77 -20.69 -17.47 23.97
CA SER A 77 -19.99 -16.29 24.50
C SER A 77 -19.70 -15.22 23.45
N LYS A 78 -19.78 -15.58 22.16
CA LYS A 78 -19.38 -14.74 21.02
C LYS A 78 -17.96 -14.17 21.14
N THR A 79 -17.11 -14.81 21.93
CA THR A 79 -15.74 -14.35 22.23
C THR A 79 -14.75 -15.07 21.31
N ALA A 80 -13.91 -14.31 20.61
CA ALA A 80 -12.80 -14.87 19.85
C ALA A 80 -11.67 -15.31 20.80
N TYR A 81 -11.23 -16.55 20.68
CA TYR A 81 -10.25 -17.15 21.60
C TYR A 81 -9.01 -17.73 20.89
N GLY A 82 -8.92 -17.57 19.57
CA GLY A 82 -7.76 -18.03 18.81
C GLY A 82 -7.97 -18.00 17.31
N VAL A 83 -6.99 -18.54 16.60
CA VAL A 83 -7.01 -18.67 15.14
C VAL A 83 -6.47 -20.03 14.72
N LYS A 84 -7.05 -20.58 13.65
CA LYS A 84 -6.55 -21.73 12.93
C LYS A 84 -5.92 -21.25 11.62
N PHE A 85 -4.71 -21.71 11.35
CA PHE A 85 -3.92 -21.27 10.20
C PHE A 85 -3.13 -22.42 9.58
N ARG A 86 -2.82 -22.27 8.29
CA ARG A 86 -2.00 -23.22 7.54
C ARG A 86 -0.60 -22.68 7.31
N ARG A 87 0.40 -23.52 7.57
CA ARG A 87 1.83 -23.24 7.30
C ARG A 87 2.52 -24.51 6.82
N ARG A 88 3.21 -24.43 5.67
CA ARG A 88 3.91 -25.58 5.06
C ARG A 88 3.02 -26.84 4.96
N ARG A 89 1.78 -26.67 4.45
CA ARG A 89 0.75 -27.72 4.27
C ARG A 89 0.22 -28.38 5.55
N LYS A 90 0.65 -27.93 6.73
CA LYS A 90 0.10 -28.36 8.02
C LYS A 90 -0.78 -27.28 8.61
N THR A 91 -1.80 -27.69 9.32
CA THR A 91 -2.72 -26.80 10.01
C THR A 91 -2.35 -26.74 11.49
N TYR A 92 -2.38 -25.54 12.03
CA TYR A 92 -2.03 -25.23 13.41
C TYR A 92 -3.11 -24.36 14.03
N THR A 93 -3.16 -24.36 15.35
CA THR A 93 -4.03 -23.48 16.13
C THR A 93 -3.17 -22.70 17.12
N ILE A 94 -3.45 -21.40 17.24
CA ILE A 94 -2.91 -20.54 18.31
C ILE A 94 -4.09 -19.95 19.06
N TYR A 95 -4.02 -20.00 20.39
CA TYR A 95 -5.01 -19.43 21.29
C TYR A 95 -4.58 -18.02 21.74
N ALA A 96 -5.56 -17.20 22.06
CA ALA A 96 -5.35 -15.84 22.55
C ALA A 96 -6.06 -15.67 23.91
N ASP A 97 -5.32 -15.23 24.93
CA ASP A 97 -5.86 -15.03 26.29
C ASP A 97 -6.69 -13.75 26.42
N ARG A 98 -6.55 -12.81 25.47
CA ARG A 98 -7.16 -11.48 25.53
C ARG A 98 -8.00 -11.21 24.29
N GLU A 99 -7.33 -11.02 23.16
CA GLU A 99 -7.96 -10.50 21.95
C GLU A 99 -7.36 -11.10 20.68
N VAL A 100 -8.17 -11.14 19.63
CA VAL A 100 -7.75 -11.42 18.26
C VAL A 100 -8.04 -10.17 17.43
N ILE A 101 -6.99 -9.53 16.91
CA ILE A 101 -7.11 -8.35 16.05
C ILE A 101 -7.03 -8.79 14.59
N LEU A 102 -8.12 -8.60 13.85
CA LEU A 102 -8.19 -8.92 12.43
C LEU A 102 -7.63 -7.77 11.58
N SER A 103 -6.62 -8.05 10.77
CA SER A 103 -5.97 -7.05 9.91
C SER A 103 -5.56 -7.63 8.55
N ALA A 104 -6.42 -8.44 7.94
CA ALA A 104 -6.16 -9.10 6.65
C ALA A 104 -6.48 -8.20 5.43
N GLY A 105 -6.76 -6.91 5.65
CA GLY A 105 -7.13 -5.96 4.60
C GLY A 105 -8.61 -6.04 4.19
N ALA A 106 -9.04 -5.11 3.33
CA ALA A 106 -10.45 -4.91 2.97
C ALA A 106 -11.12 -6.11 2.26
N ILE A 107 -10.31 -6.98 1.62
CA ILE A 107 -10.81 -8.16 0.90
C ILE A 107 -10.83 -9.40 1.80
N GLN A 108 -9.70 -9.74 2.41
CA GLN A 108 -9.59 -11.00 3.15
C GLN A 108 -10.18 -10.93 4.56
N SER A 109 -10.30 -9.74 5.17
CA SER A 109 -10.93 -9.62 6.49
C SER A 109 -12.41 -10.02 6.48
N PRO A 110 -13.28 -9.47 5.61
CA PRO A 110 -14.67 -9.92 5.54
C PRO A 110 -14.79 -11.38 5.09
N GLN A 111 -13.92 -11.84 4.19
CA GLN A 111 -13.85 -13.25 3.82
C GLN A 111 -13.58 -14.15 5.03
N LEU A 112 -12.58 -13.81 5.85
CA LEU A 112 -12.20 -14.60 7.02
C LEU A 112 -13.28 -14.56 8.12
N LEU A 113 -13.96 -13.42 8.31
CA LEU A 113 -15.13 -13.35 9.18
C LEU A 113 -16.21 -14.33 8.72
N MET A 114 -16.52 -14.34 7.41
CA MET A 114 -17.50 -15.25 6.85
C MET A 114 -17.08 -16.72 7.00
N LEU A 115 -15.82 -17.06 6.71
CA LEU A 115 -15.26 -18.41 6.96
C LEU A 115 -15.31 -18.82 8.44
N SER A 116 -15.40 -17.85 9.34
CA SER A 116 -15.51 -18.04 10.79
C SER A 116 -16.95 -18.00 11.29
N GLY A 117 -17.94 -17.95 10.40
CA GLY A 117 -19.37 -17.96 10.74
C GLY A 117 -19.96 -16.59 11.10
N ILE A 118 -19.27 -15.49 10.79
CA ILE A 118 -19.76 -14.12 11.00
C ILE A 118 -20.00 -13.46 9.64
N GLY A 119 -21.25 -13.20 9.30
CA GLY A 119 -21.62 -12.55 8.04
C GLY A 119 -23.09 -12.73 7.68
N PRO A 120 -23.50 -12.39 6.44
CA PRO A 120 -24.87 -12.56 5.98
C PRO A 120 -25.29 -14.03 6.07
N LYS A 121 -26.31 -14.33 6.87
CA LYS A 121 -26.77 -15.71 7.16
C LYS A 121 -27.00 -16.51 5.88
N GLU A 122 -27.65 -15.93 4.89
CA GLU A 122 -28.01 -16.59 3.64
C GLU A 122 -26.74 -17.01 2.87
N ASN A 123 -25.76 -16.10 2.75
CA ASN A 123 -24.48 -16.38 2.10
C ASN A 123 -23.73 -17.50 2.81
N LEU A 124 -23.68 -17.47 4.14
CA LEU A 124 -23.01 -18.49 4.94
C LEU A 124 -23.65 -19.87 4.76
N GLN A 125 -24.99 -19.92 4.82
CA GLN A 125 -25.76 -21.16 4.65
C GLN A 125 -25.60 -21.76 3.26
N GLN A 126 -25.55 -20.93 2.21
CA GLN A 126 -25.35 -21.38 0.82
C GLN A 126 -24.05 -22.17 0.61
N VAL A 127 -23.00 -21.84 1.35
CA VAL A 127 -21.69 -22.52 1.27
C VAL A 127 -21.44 -23.49 2.43
N GLY A 128 -22.49 -23.84 3.19
CA GLY A 128 -22.41 -24.82 4.28
C GLY A 128 -21.65 -24.34 5.52
N ILE A 129 -21.47 -23.03 5.68
CA ILE A 129 -20.85 -22.46 6.89
C ILE A 129 -21.91 -22.26 7.96
N ARG A 130 -21.60 -22.74 9.16
CA ARG A 130 -22.43 -22.52 10.34
C ARG A 130 -22.43 -21.04 10.71
N VAL A 131 -23.63 -20.49 10.91
CA VAL A 131 -23.81 -19.09 11.34
C VAL A 131 -23.61 -18.98 12.85
N ILE A 132 -22.54 -18.29 13.25
CA ILE A 132 -22.31 -17.85 14.62
C ILE A 132 -23.03 -16.53 14.84
N GLU A 133 -22.88 -15.57 13.92
CA GLU A 133 -23.50 -14.25 14.03
C GLU A 133 -23.95 -13.76 12.65
N ASN A 134 -25.20 -13.29 12.56
CA ASN A 134 -25.76 -12.79 11.31
C ASN A 134 -25.46 -11.29 11.17
N LEU A 135 -24.32 -10.95 10.57
CA LEU A 135 -23.93 -9.57 10.30
C LEU A 135 -23.96 -9.27 8.80
N GLN A 136 -25.06 -8.65 8.37
CA GLN A 136 -25.31 -8.35 6.96
C GLN A 136 -24.29 -7.37 6.35
N GLY A 137 -23.65 -6.53 7.16
CA GLY A 137 -22.64 -5.59 6.68
C GLY A 137 -21.28 -6.21 6.31
N VAL A 138 -21.01 -7.47 6.70
CA VAL A 138 -19.73 -8.12 6.40
C VAL A 138 -19.61 -8.36 4.90
N GLY A 139 -18.55 -7.80 4.30
CA GLY A 139 -18.28 -7.89 2.87
C GLY A 139 -19.06 -6.87 2.03
N GLN A 140 -19.87 -6.01 2.65
CA GLN A 140 -20.59 -4.93 1.99
C GLN A 140 -19.81 -3.62 2.06
N ASN A 141 -20.32 -2.58 1.38
CA ASN A 141 -19.74 -1.23 1.36
C ASN A 141 -18.27 -1.20 0.92
N LEU A 142 -17.89 -2.08 0.00
CA LEU A 142 -16.59 -2.02 -0.65
C LEU A 142 -16.51 -0.72 -1.45
N GLN A 143 -15.49 0.07 -1.15
CA GLN A 143 -15.16 1.31 -1.84
C GLN A 143 -13.72 1.22 -2.32
N ASP A 144 -13.49 1.76 -3.52
CA ASP A 144 -12.17 1.89 -4.10
C ASP A 144 -12.12 3.16 -4.94
N HIS A 145 -10.91 3.65 -5.21
CA HIS A 145 -10.72 4.74 -6.16
C HIS A 145 -10.59 4.16 -7.56
N VAL A 146 -11.61 4.37 -8.39
CA VAL A 146 -11.56 3.96 -9.80
C VAL A 146 -10.44 4.73 -10.49
N ALA A 147 -9.47 4.00 -11.04
CA ALA A 147 -8.35 4.57 -11.76
C ALA A 147 -8.42 4.20 -13.24
N ILE A 148 -8.20 5.20 -14.11
CA ILE A 148 -7.89 4.99 -15.53
C ILE A 148 -6.39 5.16 -15.71
N GLY A 149 -5.77 4.34 -16.57
CA GLY A 149 -4.32 4.34 -16.83
C GLY A 149 -3.76 5.62 -17.46
N GLY A 150 -4.56 6.68 -17.54
CA GLY A 150 -4.22 7.95 -18.17
C GLY A 150 -4.13 7.86 -19.69
N MET A 151 -3.74 8.99 -20.28
CA MET A 151 -3.40 9.10 -21.70
C MET A 151 -1.89 9.05 -21.84
N SER A 152 -1.41 8.34 -22.86
CA SER A 152 0.01 8.31 -23.20
C SER A 152 0.31 9.39 -24.24
N TYR A 153 1.34 10.19 -23.99
CA TYR A 153 1.81 11.23 -24.90
C TYR A 153 3.25 10.98 -25.29
N LEU A 154 3.56 11.25 -26.56
CA LEU A 154 4.94 11.42 -26.99
C LEU A 154 5.38 12.82 -26.59
N ILE A 155 6.57 12.92 -26.01
CA ILE A 155 7.15 14.18 -25.57
C ILE A 155 8.53 14.32 -26.20
N ASP A 156 8.77 15.44 -26.87
CA ASP A 156 10.11 15.83 -27.28
C ASP A 156 10.77 16.57 -26.11
N PRO A 157 11.98 16.16 -25.67
CA PRO A 157 12.68 16.87 -24.62
C PRO A 157 13.05 18.28 -25.10
N PRO A 158 13.04 19.29 -24.22
CA PRO A 158 13.56 20.62 -24.55
C PRO A 158 15.02 20.52 -25.02
N GLU A 159 15.42 21.35 -25.98
CA GLU A 159 16.82 21.39 -26.47
C GLU A 159 17.83 21.65 -25.35
N SER A 160 17.40 22.30 -24.27
CA SER A 160 18.19 22.58 -23.07
C SER A 160 18.29 21.42 -22.08
N ASP A 161 17.68 20.25 -22.34
CA ASP A 161 17.78 19.08 -21.45
C ASP A 161 19.17 18.47 -21.48
N ASP A 162 19.90 18.57 -20.38
CA ASP A 162 21.23 18.00 -20.18
C ASP A 162 21.23 16.79 -19.23
N SER A 163 20.05 16.27 -18.90
CA SER A 163 19.88 15.17 -17.95
C SER A 163 20.61 13.89 -18.42
N PRO A 164 21.56 13.36 -17.64
CA PRO A 164 22.27 12.13 -18.01
C PRO A 164 21.38 10.88 -17.97
N TYR A 165 20.18 10.99 -17.39
CA TYR A 165 19.21 9.90 -17.28
C TYR A 165 17.97 10.09 -18.18
N GLY A 166 17.94 11.17 -18.95
CA GLY A 166 16.83 11.58 -19.81
C GLY A 166 15.84 12.54 -19.14
N PHE A 167 15.04 13.20 -19.99
CA PHE A 167 14.01 14.17 -19.60
C PHE A 167 12.91 13.60 -18.69
N ALA A 168 12.54 12.33 -18.91
CA ALA A 168 11.61 11.56 -18.10
C ALA A 168 12.27 10.26 -17.62
N PHE A 169 11.59 9.53 -16.73
CA PHE A 169 12.07 8.22 -16.28
C PHE A 169 12.15 7.21 -17.44
N ILE A 170 13.37 6.83 -17.83
CA ILE A 170 13.63 5.83 -18.86
C ILE A 170 14.46 4.71 -18.24
N LEU A 171 13.80 3.59 -17.88
CA LEU A 171 14.42 2.49 -17.12
C LEU A 171 15.77 2.01 -17.72
N PRO A 172 15.91 1.78 -19.05
CA PRO A 172 17.18 1.37 -19.63
C PRO A 172 18.32 2.39 -19.49
N LYS A 173 18.00 3.70 -19.44
CA LYS A 173 19.01 4.77 -19.27
C LYS A 173 19.46 4.93 -17.82
N ILE A 174 18.63 4.47 -16.89
CA ILE A 174 18.86 4.61 -15.44
C ILE A 174 19.73 3.49 -14.89
N ILE A 175 19.71 2.29 -15.48
CA ILE A 175 20.50 1.16 -14.99
C ILE A 175 21.91 1.22 -15.60
N THR A 176 22.83 1.89 -14.92
CA THR A 176 24.24 2.02 -15.31
C THR A 176 25.16 1.76 -14.13
N LEU A 177 26.45 1.46 -14.38
CA LEU A 177 27.43 1.33 -13.30
C LEU A 177 27.55 2.63 -12.48
N ALA A 178 27.42 3.79 -13.13
CA ALA A 178 27.47 5.09 -12.48
C ALA A 178 26.30 5.29 -11.50
N SER A 179 25.07 5.00 -11.92
CA SER A 179 23.89 5.11 -11.04
C SER A 179 23.88 4.07 -9.91
N ILE A 180 24.41 2.87 -10.16
CA ILE A 180 24.62 1.86 -9.11
C ILE A 180 25.64 2.38 -8.07
N LYS A 181 26.75 2.97 -8.52
CA LYS A 181 27.75 3.56 -7.62
C LYS A 181 27.16 4.69 -6.78
N GLN A 182 26.44 5.62 -7.41
CA GLN A 182 25.74 6.71 -6.72
C GLN A 182 24.77 6.18 -5.65
N PHE A 183 24.05 5.11 -5.96
CA PHE A 183 23.10 4.53 -5.03
C PHE A 183 23.76 3.86 -3.83
N LEU A 184 24.77 3.02 -4.08
CA LEU A 184 25.43 2.22 -3.05
C LEU A 184 26.39 3.02 -2.17
N LEU A 185 27.14 3.95 -2.77
CA LEU A 185 28.20 4.69 -2.08
C LEU A 185 27.72 6.08 -1.66
N ASP A 186 27.11 6.83 -2.57
CA ASP A 186 26.82 8.25 -2.38
C ASP A 186 25.41 8.50 -1.82
N ARG A 187 24.58 7.46 -1.71
CA ARG A 187 23.15 7.53 -1.36
C ARG A 187 22.40 8.57 -2.20
N SER A 188 22.75 8.65 -3.48
CA SER A 188 22.19 9.61 -4.42
C SER A 188 21.83 8.91 -5.75
N GLY A 189 21.39 9.70 -6.74
CA GLY A 189 21.12 9.20 -8.08
C GLY A 189 19.68 8.72 -8.33
N PRO A 190 19.42 8.19 -9.54
CA PRO A 190 18.08 7.95 -10.06
C PRO A 190 17.33 6.79 -9.39
N PHE A 191 18.02 5.93 -8.62
CA PHE A 191 17.35 4.87 -7.84
C PHE A 191 16.61 5.37 -6.59
N TYR A 192 16.79 6.65 -6.23
CA TYR A 192 16.01 7.33 -5.17
C TYR A 192 14.80 8.10 -5.73
N LEU A 193 14.49 7.93 -7.01
CA LEU A 193 13.30 8.52 -7.64
C LEU A 193 12.02 7.74 -7.23
N VAL A 194 10.86 8.38 -7.38
CA VAL A 194 9.54 7.76 -7.19
C VAL A 194 8.95 7.42 -8.57
N PRO A 195 9.19 6.22 -9.13
CA PRO A 195 9.09 5.97 -10.57
C PRO A 195 7.66 5.85 -11.12
N GLN A 196 6.68 5.63 -10.26
CA GLN A 196 5.29 5.46 -10.69
C GLN A 196 4.56 6.79 -10.90
N CYS A 197 4.95 7.83 -10.17
CA CYS A 197 4.29 9.12 -10.19
C CYS A 197 5.25 10.12 -9.57
N GLU A 198 5.77 11.07 -10.36
CA GLU A 198 6.71 12.08 -9.85
C GLU A 198 6.02 13.41 -9.52
N SER A 199 4.87 13.67 -10.15
CA SER A 199 4.00 14.82 -9.91
C SER A 199 2.55 14.38 -9.87
N MET A 200 1.73 15.06 -9.07
CA MET A 200 0.30 14.80 -8.91
C MET A 200 -0.46 16.10 -8.71
N ALA A 201 -1.76 16.06 -8.94
CA ALA A 201 -2.64 17.18 -8.69
C ALA A 201 -3.99 16.69 -8.18
N PHE A 202 -4.61 17.51 -7.32
CA PHE A 202 -6.04 17.42 -7.06
C PHE A 202 -6.68 18.64 -7.70
N ILE A 203 -7.56 18.39 -8.68
CA ILE A 203 -8.24 19.42 -9.43
C ILE A 203 -9.74 19.34 -9.12
N ASN A 204 -10.38 20.50 -8.99
CA ASN A 204 -11.83 20.57 -8.91
C ASN A 204 -12.34 20.77 -10.34
N THR A 205 -13.01 19.76 -10.87
CA THR A 205 -13.70 19.81 -12.17
C THR A 205 -15.16 20.14 -11.98
#